data_AF-A0A961NNA3-F1
#
_entry.id   AF-A0A961NNA3-F1
#
_cell.length_a   1.000
_cell.length_b   1.000
_cell.length_c   1.000
_cell.angle_alpha   90.00
_cell.angle_beta   90.00
_cell.angle_gamma   90.00
#
_symmetry.space_group_name_H-M   'P 1'
#
loop_
_entity.id
_entity.type
_entity.pdbx_description
1 polymer ?
#
loop_
_entity_poly.entity_id
_entity_poly.type
_entity_poly.pdbx_seq_one_letter_code
_entity_poly.pdbx_strand_id
1 'polypeptide(L)'
;VDLLPGGLEPLLRQSPDQERDSEWREGGWRFPLGTMQSTLVPDHMDMREDRIILFTPVTDELREFVYKVRAVNAGKFQIPPVYAEAMYDRNLKAISVNGDTLTIDPPDFYTQPVTETARRNTVP
;
A
#
# COMPACT_ATOMS: atom_id res chain seq x y z
N VAL A 1 6.66 -11.05 -5.27
CA VAL A 1 6.49 -10.96 -3.81
C VAL A 1 7.01 -9.62 -3.36
N ASP A 2 6.13 -8.82 -2.78
CA ASP A 2 6.43 -7.51 -2.22
C ASP A 2 6.15 -7.57 -0.71
N LEU A 3 7.16 -7.32 0.12
CA LEU A 3 7.03 -7.34 1.57
C LEU A 3 6.73 -5.93 2.05
N LEU A 4 5.76 -5.77 2.94
CA LEU A 4 5.38 -4.46 3.46
C LEU A 4 6.24 -4.12 4.69
N PRO A 5 6.73 -2.87 4.81
CA PRO A 5 7.34 -2.38 6.05
C PRO A 5 6.33 -2.44 7.21
N GLY A 6 6.76 -2.87 8.40
CA GLY A 6 5.86 -3.14 9.53
C GLY A 6 5.06 -1.95 10.10
N GLY A 7 5.29 -0.73 9.62
CA GLY A 7 4.49 0.46 9.95
C GLY A 7 3.38 0.78 8.94
N LEU A 8 3.27 -0.01 7.88
CA LEU A 8 2.35 0.21 6.76
C LEU A 8 1.36 -0.93 6.62
N GLU A 9 0.12 -0.59 6.26
CA GLU A 9 -0.92 -1.54 5.88
C GLU A 9 -1.43 -1.25 4.47
N PRO A 10 -1.75 -2.27 3.65
CA PRO A 10 -2.31 -2.06 2.34
C PRO A 10 -3.75 -1.53 2.45
N LEU A 11 -4.06 -0.50 1.67
CA LEU A 11 -5.40 0.05 1.61
C LEU A 11 -6.24 -0.71 0.60
N LEU A 12 -7.19 -1.50 1.11
CA LEU A 12 -8.20 -2.14 0.28
C LEU A 12 -9.05 -1.08 -0.40
N ARG A 13 -9.24 -1.24 -1.69
CA ARG A 13 -10.29 -0.52 -2.39
C ARG A 13 -11.61 -1.08 -1.87
N GLN A 14 -12.23 -0.36 -0.93
CA GLN A 14 -13.63 -0.59 -0.59
C GLN A 14 -14.40 -0.40 -1.90
N SER A 15 -15.02 -1.47 -2.39
CA SER A 15 -15.93 -1.38 -3.52
C SER A 15 -16.96 -0.32 -3.16
N PRO A 16 -17.02 0.84 -3.87
CA PRO A 16 -18.23 1.64 -3.79
C PRO A 16 -19.36 0.71 -4.22
N ASP A 17 -20.50 0.86 -3.55
CA ASP A 17 -21.67 0.00 -3.64
C ASP A 17 -21.85 -0.67 -5.02
N GLN A 18 -22.22 -1.95 -5.01
CA GLN A 18 -22.55 -2.74 -6.20
C GLN A 18 -23.74 -2.15 -6.99
N GLU A 19 -23.65 -0.93 -7.51
CA GLU A 19 -24.69 -0.36 -8.35
C GLU A 19 -24.08 0.43 -9.51
N ARG A 20 -24.25 -0.18 -10.69
CA ARG A 20 -24.38 0.48 -12.00
C ARG A 20 -23.12 1.14 -12.56
N ASP A 21 -22.17 0.29 -12.97
CA ASP A 21 -21.42 0.49 -14.22
C ASP A 21 -20.98 -0.89 -14.74
N SER A 22 -21.96 -1.74 -15.01
CA SER A 22 -21.82 -2.93 -15.83
C SER A 22 -21.78 -2.51 -17.30
N GLU A 23 -20.69 -1.88 -17.70
CA GLU A 23 -20.34 -1.66 -19.11
C GLU A 23 -19.21 -2.62 -19.47
N TRP A 24 -19.51 -3.47 -20.44
CA TRP A 24 -18.88 -4.74 -20.75
C TRP A 24 -17.38 -4.65 -21.09
N ARG A 25 -16.52 -4.66 -20.06
CA ARG A 25 -15.19 -5.29 -20.16
C ARG A 25 -15.35 -6.74 -19.72
N GLU A 26 -15.50 -7.63 -20.70
CA GLU A 26 -15.57 -9.07 -20.48
C GLU A 26 -14.46 -9.55 -19.53
N GLY A 27 -14.85 -10.28 -18.48
CA GLY A 27 -14.00 -11.27 -17.79
C GLY A 27 -12.94 -10.78 -16.80
N GLY A 28 -12.78 -9.49 -16.53
CA GLY A 28 -11.74 -9.00 -15.62
C GLY A 28 -12.14 -9.09 -14.15
N TRP A 29 -11.68 -10.11 -13.43
CA TRP A 29 -11.70 -10.11 -11.95
C TRP A 29 -11.01 -8.82 -11.46
N ARG A 30 -11.75 -7.94 -10.76
CA ARG A 30 -11.20 -6.68 -10.23
C ARG A 30 -10.49 -6.97 -8.91
N PHE A 31 -9.17 -6.87 -8.91
CA PHE A 31 -8.35 -7.03 -7.71
C PHE A 31 -8.74 -6.02 -6.62
N PRO A 32 -8.77 -6.42 -5.33
CA PRO A 32 -9.08 -5.52 -4.20
C PRO A 32 -7.97 -4.46 -3.97
N LEU A 33 -6.81 -4.63 -4.60
CA LEU A 33 -5.70 -3.68 -4.65
C LEU A 33 -5.39 -3.34 -6.11
N GLY A 34 -4.75 -2.19 -6.31
CA GLY A 34 -4.44 -1.65 -7.64
C GLY A 34 -5.19 -0.36 -7.91
N THR A 35 -4.47 0.64 -8.41
CA THR A 35 -5.05 1.91 -8.86
C THR A 35 -5.35 1.84 -10.36
N MET A 36 -6.06 2.84 -10.90
CA MET A 36 -6.28 2.94 -12.35
C MET A 36 -4.99 3.27 -13.12
N GLN A 37 -3.89 3.55 -12.41
CA GLN A 37 -2.57 3.84 -12.99
C GLN A 37 -1.80 2.55 -13.27
N SER A 38 -2.22 1.41 -12.69
CA SER A 38 -1.58 0.12 -12.94
C SER A 38 -1.78 -0.33 -14.39
N THR A 39 -0.68 -0.66 -15.07
CA THR A 39 -0.67 -1.29 -16.39
C THR A 39 -0.44 -2.80 -16.31
N LEU A 40 0.11 -3.29 -15.19
CA LEU A 40 0.19 -4.71 -14.88
C LEU A 40 -1.17 -5.22 -14.40
N VAL A 41 -1.71 -6.20 -15.12
CA VAL A 41 -2.89 -6.97 -14.69
C VAL A 41 -2.40 -8.36 -14.25
N PRO A 42 -2.42 -8.68 -12.95
CA PRO A 42 -2.12 -10.03 -12.49
C PRO A 42 -3.23 -11.01 -12.93
N ASP A 43 -2.92 -12.29 -12.98
CA ASP A 43 -3.90 -13.38 -13.11
C ASP A 43 -4.48 -13.73 -11.74
N HIS A 44 -3.65 -13.64 -10.70
CA HIS A 44 -4.02 -13.91 -9.32
C HIS A 44 -3.23 -13.01 -8.36
N MET A 45 -3.82 -12.77 -7.19
CA MET A 45 -3.17 -12.00 -6.12
C MET A 45 -3.49 -12.64 -4.78
N ASP A 46 -2.46 -12.91 -4.00
CA ASP A 46 -2.57 -13.25 -2.58
C ASP A 46 -2.08 -12.06 -1.76
N MET A 47 -2.90 -11.60 -0.82
CA MET A 47 -2.62 -10.43 -0.01
C MET A 47 -2.69 -10.82 1.45
N ARG A 48 -1.66 -10.42 2.18
CA ARG A 48 -1.53 -10.61 3.62
C ARG A 48 -1.23 -9.27 4.28
N GLU A 49 -1.13 -9.33 5.59
CA GLU A 49 -0.78 -8.20 6.45
C GLU A 49 0.62 -7.66 6.13
N ASP A 50 1.57 -8.55 5.89
CA ASP A 50 3.00 -8.27 5.77
C ASP A 50 3.53 -8.34 4.34
N ARG A 51 2.69 -8.74 3.37
CA ARG A 51 3.12 -8.94 1.98
C ARG A 51 1.99 -8.98 0.96
N ILE A 52 2.36 -8.67 -0.28
CA ILE A 52 1.54 -8.82 -1.47
C ILE A 52 2.25 -9.76 -2.44
N ILE A 53 1.54 -10.75 -2.96
CA ILE A 53 2.03 -11.69 -3.96
C ILE A 53 1.19 -11.51 -5.22
N LEU A 54 1.86 -11.13 -6.31
CA LEU A 54 1.26 -10.97 -7.63
C LEU A 54 1.68 -12.14 -8.51
N PHE A 55 0.71 -12.80 -9.13
CA PHE A 55 0.94 -13.82 -10.15
C PHE A 55 0.56 -13.22 -11.50
N THR A 56 1.51 -13.14 -12.42
CA THR A 56 1.32 -12.48 -13.71
C THR A 56 2.25 -13.11 -14.74
N PRO A 57 1.86 -13.16 -16.03
CA PRO A 57 2.79 -13.49 -17.09
C PRO A 57 3.91 -12.45 -17.15
N VAL A 58 5.12 -12.88 -17.46
CA VAL A 58 6.25 -11.98 -17.73
C VAL A 58 6.35 -11.77 -19.24
N THR A 59 6.40 -10.52 -19.67
CA THR A 59 6.59 -10.09 -21.06
C THR A 59 7.84 -9.22 -21.16
N ASP A 60 8.25 -8.88 -22.38
CA ASP A 60 9.32 -7.91 -22.67
C ASP A 60 8.88 -6.44 -22.48
N GLU A 61 7.57 -6.19 -22.37
CA GLU A 61 7.01 -4.88 -22.07
C GLU A 61 7.10 -4.51 -20.58
N LEU A 62 7.45 -3.24 -20.29
CA LEU A 62 7.40 -2.68 -18.94
C LEU A 62 5.95 -2.51 -18.50
N ARG A 63 5.60 -3.10 -17.35
CA ARG A 63 4.29 -2.96 -16.72
C ARG A 63 4.43 -2.63 -15.24
N GLU A 64 3.52 -1.80 -14.75
CA GLU A 64 3.57 -1.26 -13.40
C GLU A 64 2.32 -1.67 -12.61
N PHE A 65 2.52 -2.04 -11.34
CA PHE A 65 1.44 -2.29 -10.40
C PHE A 65 1.52 -1.27 -9.27
N VAL A 66 0.55 -0.37 -9.23
CA VAL A 66 0.50 0.74 -8.26
C VAL A 66 -0.62 0.48 -7.27
N TYR A 67 -0.29 0.45 -5.97
CA TYR A 67 -1.25 0.28 -4.88
C TYR A 67 -1.04 1.36 -3.80
N LYS A 68 -2.02 1.50 -2.91
CA LYS A 68 -1.96 2.47 -1.80
C LYS A 68 -1.74 1.75 -0.48
N VAL A 69 -1.00 2.41 0.39
CA VAL A 69 -0.74 1.97 1.77
C VAL A 69 -1.09 3.09 2.74
N ARG A 70 -1.39 2.72 3.98
CA ARG A 70 -1.63 3.64 5.09
C ARG A 70 -0.57 3.43 6.14
N ALA A 71 -0.03 4.53 6.66
CA ALA A 71 0.81 4.53 7.84
C ALA A 71 -0.03 4.33 9.11
N VAL A 72 0.34 3.33 9.92
CA VAL A 72 -0.39 2.97 11.15
C VAL A 72 0.42 3.30 12.39
N ASN A 73 1.73 3.06 12.35
CA ASN A 73 2.63 3.27 13.47
C ASN A 73 3.75 4.24 13.12
N ALA A 74 4.00 5.23 13.98
CA ALA A 74 5.15 6.12 13.86
C ALA A 74 6.44 5.37 14.24
N GLY A 75 7.53 5.63 13.52
CA GLY A 75 8.80 4.95 13.74
C GLY A 75 9.68 4.89 12.49
N LYS A 76 10.77 4.13 12.59
CA LYS A 76 11.71 3.88 11.49
C LYS A 76 11.63 2.42 11.07
N PHE A 77 11.36 2.18 9.80
CA PHE A 77 11.14 0.86 9.23
C PHE A 77 12.06 0.64 8.04
N GLN A 78 12.61 -0.58 7.92
CA GLN A 78 13.38 -0.96 6.74
C GLN A 78 12.42 -1.25 5.59
N ILE A 79 12.75 -0.77 4.39
CA ILE A 79 12.02 -1.12 3.17
C ILE A 79 12.66 -2.41 2.62
N PRO A 80 11.98 -3.57 2.71
CA PRO A 80 12.51 -4.80 2.17
C PRO A 80 12.56 -4.75 0.63
N PRO A 81 13.47 -5.49 0.00
CA PRO A 81 13.53 -5.56 -1.45
C PRO A 81 12.33 -6.34 -2.00
N VAL A 82 11.89 -5.96 -3.19
CA VAL A 82 10.87 -6.69 -3.95
C VAL A 82 11.52 -7.88 -4.64
N TYR A 83 10.83 -9.03 -4.62
CA TYR A 83 11.30 -10.27 -5.23
C TYR A 83 10.38 -10.74 -6.35
N ALA A 84 10.94 -11.26 -7.43
CA ALA A 84 10.21 -11.92 -8.51
C ALA A 84 10.93 -13.21 -8.93
N GLU A 85 10.16 -14.25 -9.23
CA GLU A 85 10.68 -15.53 -9.74
C GLU A 85 9.71 -16.13 -10.75
N ALA A 86 10.24 -16.86 -11.72
CA ALA A 86 9.41 -17.64 -12.62
C ALA A 86 8.98 -18.94 -11.93
N MET A 87 7.69 -19.24 -11.97
CA MET A 87 7.12 -20.43 -11.33
C MET A 87 7.65 -21.75 -11.89
N TYR A 88 7.98 -21.76 -13.19
CA TYR A 88 8.37 -22.98 -13.91
C TYR A 88 9.84 -23.00 -14.33
N ASP A 89 10.58 -21.91 -14.10
CA ASP A 89 12.04 -21.84 -14.32
C ASP A 89 12.72 -21.22 -13.10
N ARG A 90 13.34 -22.07 -12.28
CA ARG A 90 14.00 -21.64 -11.03
C ARG A 90 15.27 -20.83 -11.26
N ASN A 91 15.81 -20.79 -12.48
CA ASN A 91 16.98 -19.99 -12.79
C ASN A 91 16.61 -18.52 -13.02
N LEU A 92 15.34 -18.25 -13.35
CA LEU A 92 14.85 -16.90 -13.64
C LEU A 92 14.29 -16.25 -12.37
N LYS A 93 15.07 -15.32 -11.80
CA LYS A 93 14.71 -14.57 -10.60
C LYS A 93 15.25 -13.13 -10.66
N ALA A 94 14.57 -12.23 -9.97
CA ALA A 94 14.97 -10.84 -9.81
C ALA A 94 14.73 -10.40 -8.36
N ILE A 95 15.66 -9.61 -7.84
CA ILE A 95 15.55 -8.96 -6.52
C ILE A 95 15.82 -7.48 -6.77
N SER A 96 14.94 -6.60 -6.30
CA SER A 96 15.18 -5.16 -6.38
C SER A 96 16.33 -4.77 -5.45
N VAL A 97 16.87 -3.56 -5.64
CA VAL A 97 17.72 -2.97 -4.61
C VAL A 97 16.94 -2.88 -3.29
N ASN A 98 17.64 -3.07 -2.18
CA ASN A 98 17.07 -2.77 -0.87
C ASN A 98 16.65 -1.30 -0.84
N GLY A 99 15.47 -1.02 -0.30
CA GLY A 99 15.07 0.36 -0.08
C GLY A 99 15.79 0.94 1.14
N ASP A 100 15.81 2.27 1.22
CA ASP A 100 16.30 2.99 2.38
C ASP A 100 15.35 2.81 3.58
N THR A 101 15.70 3.42 4.71
CA THR A 101 14.82 3.45 5.88
C THR A 101 13.66 4.42 5.68
N LEU A 102 12.42 3.92 5.79
CA LEU A 102 11.21 4.71 5.85
C LEU A 102 11.01 5.28 7.26
N THR A 103 10.88 6.61 7.38
CA THR A 103 10.51 7.26 8.65
C THR A 103 9.05 7.69 8.57
N ILE A 104 8.25 7.28 9.55
CA ILE A 104 6.86 7.69 9.74
C ILE A 104 6.83 8.58 10.98
N ASP A 105 6.51 9.86 10.80
CA ASP A 105 6.38 10.80 11.89
C ASP A 105 5.03 10.64 12.62
N PRO A 106 5.00 10.84 13.95
CA PRO A 106 3.75 10.88 14.68
C PRO A 106 2.89 12.06 14.21
N PRO A 107 1.56 11.93 14.29
CA PRO A 107 0.69 13.03 13.91
C PRO A 107 0.85 14.24 14.84
N ASP A 108 0.77 15.45 14.28
CA ASP A 108 1.02 16.74 14.94
C ASP A 108 -0.08 17.17 15.94
N PHE A 109 -0.40 16.35 16.95
CA PHE A 109 -1.52 16.62 17.86
C PHE A 109 -1.18 17.45 19.13
N TYR A 110 0.06 17.94 19.32
CA TYR A 110 0.46 18.61 20.58
C TYR A 110 1.17 19.97 20.46
N THR A 111 1.27 20.60 19.29
CA THR A 111 1.99 21.89 19.13
C THR A 111 1.06 23.11 19.11
N GLN A 112 -0.04 23.10 19.86
CA GLN A 112 -0.78 24.33 20.15
C GLN A 112 -0.42 24.82 21.56
N PRO A 113 0.15 26.03 21.74
CA PRO A 113 0.33 26.57 23.08
C PRO A 113 -1.06 26.77 23.70
N VAL A 114 -1.30 26.14 24.85
CA VAL A 114 -2.48 26.43 25.67
C VAL A 114 -2.34 27.86 26.20
N THR A 115 -3.04 28.82 25.59
CA THR A 115 -3.13 30.17 26.15
C THR A 115 -4.08 30.12 27.33
N GLU A 116 -3.55 29.75 28.49
CA GLU A 116 -4.27 29.79 29.76
C GLU A 116 -4.60 31.25 30.13
N THR A 117 -5.76 31.72 29.70
CA THR A 117 -6.30 33.00 30.16
C THR A 117 -6.91 32.79 31.55
N ALA A 118 -6.09 32.95 32.58
CA ALA A 118 -6.54 32.98 33.97
C ALA A 118 -7.46 34.19 34.20
N ARG A 119 -8.77 34.01 34.00
CA ARG A 119 -9.76 34.94 34.54
C ARG A 119 -9.86 34.68 36.04
N ARG A 120 -9.24 35.55 36.84
CA ARG A 120 -9.57 35.71 38.26
C ARG A 120 -11.03 36.13 38.37
N ASN A 121 -11.90 35.18 38.68
CA ASN A 121 -13.24 35.48 39.18
C ASN A 121 -13.11 35.92 40.64
N THR A 122 -13.17 37.22 40.86
CA THR A 122 -13.52 37.79 42.17
C THR A 122 -15.05 37.79 42.26
N VAL A 123 -15.60 37.19 43.32
CA VAL A 123 -17.02 37.21 43.67
C VAL A 123 -17.12 37.35 45.19
N PRO A 124 -18.19 37.94 45.74
CA PRO A 124 -18.59 39.35 45.66
C PRO A 124 -18.04 40.19 46.83
#